data_AF-A0A8S3JLW2-F1
#
_entry.id   AF-A0A8S3JLW2-F1
#
_cell.length_a   1.000
_cell.length_b   1.000
_cell.length_c   1.000
_cell.angle_alpha   90.00
_cell.angle_beta   90.00
_cell.angle_gamma   90.00
#
_symmetry.space_group_name_H-M   'P 1'
#
loop_
_entity.id
_entity.type
_entity.pdbx_description
1 polymer ?
#
loop_
_entity_poly.entity_id
_entity_poly.type
_entity_poly.pdbx_seq_one_letter_code
_entity_poly.pdbx_strand_id
1 'polypeptide(L)'
;YPLYHTQYETFRLVKKFIDHEFQAHQAIAQTIGLLALTLADIDLLPFNPTRYHQALVNLLDLTKSVAPKSINFTSLQIAIDQFKIVADQFNQRIQTTLDKS
;
A
#
# COMPACT_ATOMS: atom_id res chain seq x y z
N TYR A 1 -21.15 -0.07 -4.95
CA TYR A 1 -21.91 0.13 -6.21
C TYR A 1 -23.40 -0.07 -5.91
N PRO A 2 -24.36 0.47 -6.70
CA PRO A 2 -25.78 0.60 -6.29
C PRO A 2 -26.57 -0.69 -6.06
N LEU A 3 -26.18 -1.80 -6.67
CA LEU A 3 -26.90 -3.10 -6.59
C LEU A 3 -26.22 -4.10 -5.64
N TYR A 4 -25.29 -3.62 -4.81
CA TYR A 4 -24.51 -4.43 -3.88
C TYR A 4 -25.37 -5.20 -2.87
N HIS A 5 -25.07 -6.50 -2.71
CA HIS A 5 -25.83 -7.42 -1.85
C HIS A 5 -27.34 -7.45 -2.14
N THR A 6 -27.73 -7.18 -3.39
CA THR A 6 -29.11 -7.34 -3.84
C THR A 6 -29.22 -8.52 -4.80
N GLN A 7 -30.43 -9.05 -4.97
CA GLN A 7 -30.72 -10.06 -6.01
C GLN A 7 -30.42 -9.59 -7.45
N TYR A 8 -30.16 -8.28 -7.64
CA TYR A 8 -29.85 -7.71 -8.95
C TYR A 8 -28.34 -7.75 -9.29
N GLU A 9 -27.49 -8.20 -8.36
CA GLU A 9 -26.09 -8.55 -8.63
C GLU A 9 -26.02 -9.83 -9.49
N THR A 10 -26.17 -9.65 -10.81
CA THR A 10 -26.33 -10.75 -11.77
C THR A 10 -25.25 -10.71 -12.85
N PHE A 11 -25.02 -11.83 -13.55
CA PHE A 11 -24.15 -11.85 -14.72
C PHE A 11 -24.56 -10.81 -15.78
N ARG A 12 -25.88 -10.63 -15.99
CA ARG A 12 -26.41 -9.64 -16.93
C ARG A 12 -25.99 -8.21 -16.55
N LEU A 13 -25.97 -7.87 -15.26
CA LEU A 13 -25.48 -6.57 -14.80
C LEU A 13 -24.03 -6.38 -15.25
N VAL A 14 -23.18 -7.38 -15.03
CA VAL A 14 -21.77 -7.32 -15.41
C VAL A 14 -21.60 -7.20 -16.92
N LYS A 15 -22.13 -8.17 -17.67
CA LYS A 15 -22.00 -8.25 -19.14
C LYS A 15 -22.64 -7.08 -19.87
N LYS A 16 -23.66 -6.43 -19.32
CA LYS A 16 -24.36 -5.33 -20.04
C LYS A 16 -23.91 -3.94 -19.61
N PHE A 17 -23.54 -3.75 -18.35
CA PHE A 17 -23.37 -2.40 -17.79
C PHE A 17 -22.05 -2.15 -17.08
N ILE A 18 -21.40 -3.18 -16.52
CA ILE A 18 -20.14 -2.98 -15.77
C ILE A 18 -18.93 -3.18 -16.69
N ASP A 19 -18.85 -4.32 -17.37
CA ASP A 19 -17.71 -4.68 -18.21
C ASP A 19 -18.17 -5.54 -19.38
N HIS A 20 -18.64 -4.87 -20.44
CA HIS A 20 -19.30 -5.54 -21.55
C HIS A 20 -18.38 -6.54 -22.24
N GLU A 21 -17.15 -6.14 -22.53
CA GLU A 21 -16.17 -6.98 -23.25
C GLU A 21 -15.22 -7.74 -22.31
N PHE A 22 -15.48 -7.70 -20.98
CA PHE A 22 -14.61 -8.28 -19.95
C PHE A 22 -13.16 -7.74 -19.95
N GLN A 23 -12.94 -6.57 -20.54
CA GLN A 23 -11.60 -6.00 -20.68
C GLN A 23 -11.06 -5.51 -19.32
N ALA A 24 -11.91 -4.95 -18.47
CA ALA A 24 -11.51 -4.53 -17.13
C ALA A 24 -11.19 -5.75 -16.25
N HIS A 25 -12.02 -6.80 -16.32
CA HIS A 25 -11.76 -8.07 -15.62
C HIS A 25 -10.46 -8.72 -16.12
N GLN A 26 -10.21 -8.73 -17.43
CA GLN A 26 -8.95 -9.22 -18.00
C GLN A 26 -7.75 -8.40 -17.50
N ALA A 27 -7.82 -7.07 -17.55
CA ALA A 27 -6.74 -6.21 -17.09
C ALA A 27 -6.44 -6.39 -15.60
N ILE A 28 -7.47 -6.52 -14.75
CA ILE A 28 -7.32 -6.81 -13.32
C ILE A 28 -6.69 -8.19 -13.12
N ALA A 29 -7.17 -9.21 -13.83
CA ALA A 29 -6.63 -10.57 -13.73
C ALA A 29 -5.15 -10.62 -14.13
N GLN A 30 -4.77 -9.93 -15.22
CA GLN A 30 -3.38 -9.80 -15.65
C GLN A 30 -2.54 -9.05 -14.60
N THR A 31 -3.05 -7.95 -14.05
CA THR A 31 -2.34 -7.17 -13.03
C THR A 31 -2.08 -8.00 -11.77
N ILE A 32 -3.12 -8.68 -11.24
CA ILE A 32 -3.00 -9.53 -10.05
C ILE A 32 -2.09 -10.72 -10.35
N GLY A 33 -2.24 -11.36 -11.51
CA GLY A 33 -1.42 -12.51 -11.91
C GLY A 33 0.07 -12.14 -12.00
N LEU A 34 0.40 -11.03 -12.67
CA LEU A 34 1.77 -10.54 -12.76
C LEU A 34 2.33 -10.14 -11.40
N LEU A 35 1.54 -9.48 -10.56
CA LEU A 35 1.95 -9.13 -9.19
C LEU A 35 2.26 -10.39 -8.37
N ALA A 36 1.38 -11.40 -8.41
CA ALA A 36 1.56 -12.64 -7.66
C ALA A 36 2.80 -13.41 -8.13
N LEU A 37 2.99 -13.56 -9.44
CA LEU A 37 4.19 -14.19 -10.02
C LEU A 37 5.45 -13.43 -9.63
N THR A 38 5.45 -12.10 -9.79
CA THR A 38 6.60 -11.27 -9.41
C THR A 38 6.96 -11.46 -7.95
N LEU A 39 5.98 -11.42 -7.04
CA LEU A 39 6.23 -11.59 -5.61
C LEU A 39 6.67 -13.01 -5.23
N ALA A 40 6.29 -14.03 -6.02
CA ALA A 40 6.70 -15.41 -5.80
C ALA A 40 8.13 -15.69 -6.27
N ASP A 41 8.57 -15.03 -7.35
CA ASP A 41 9.85 -15.33 -8.02
C ASP A 41 11.02 -14.41 -7.61
N ILE A 42 10.76 -13.26 -6.99
CA ILE A 42 11.84 -12.33 -6.60
C ILE A 42 12.55 -12.78 -5.32
N ASP A 43 13.89 -12.79 -5.36
CA ASP A 43 14.73 -13.09 -4.19
C ASP A 43 14.60 -12.03 -3.08
N LEU A 44 14.33 -10.79 -3.48
CA LEU A 44 14.17 -9.65 -2.58
C LEU A 44 12.90 -8.88 -2.93
N LEU A 45 12.00 -8.74 -1.95
CA LEU A 45 10.77 -7.96 -2.11
C LEU A 45 11.09 -6.48 -2.39
N PRO A 46 10.37 -5.81 -3.31
CA PRO A 46 10.69 -4.47 -3.76
C PRO A 46 10.08 -3.42 -2.81
N PHE A 47 10.17 -3.68 -1.51
CA PHE A 47 9.61 -2.82 -0.48
C PHE A 47 10.61 -1.73 -0.12
N ASN A 48 10.11 -0.50 -0.03
CA ASN A 48 10.87 0.65 0.45
C ASN A 48 10.22 1.17 1.75
N PRO A 49 10.73 0.78 2.94
CA PRO A 49 10.16 1.18 4.23
C PRO A 49 10.19 2.70 4.46
N THR A 50 11.07 3.45 3.79
CA THR A 50 11.09 4.93 3.88
C THR A 50 9.79 5.54 3.34
N ARG A 51 9.07 4.86 2.43
CA ARG A 51 7.72 5.30 2.01
C ARG A 51 6.70 5.21 3.15
N TYR A 52 6.86 4.24 4.04
CA TYR A 52 5.99 4.08 5.20
C TYR A 52 6.16 5.22 6.22
N HIS A 53 7.39 5.74 6.37
CA HIS A 53 7.62 6.94 7.18
C HIS A 53 6.75 8.12 6.72
N GLN A 54 6.64 8.35 5.40
CA GLN A 54 5.80 9.44 4.88
C GLN A 54 4.32 9.25 5.25
N ALA A 55 3.82 8.02 5.18
CA ALA A 55 2.45 7.71 5.60
C ALA A 55 2.24 7.99 7.10
N LEU A 56 3.22 7.66 7.95
CA LEU A 56 3.18 7.93 9.38
C LEU A 56 3.18 9.43 9.69
N VAL A 57 4.01 10.23 9.00
CA VAL A 57 4.01 11.70 9.14
C VAL A 57 2.66 12.28 8.74
N ASN A 58 2.12 11.90 7.58
CA ASN A 58 0.82 12.37 7.11
C ASN A 58 -0.30 12.02 8.10
N LEU A 59 -0.27 10.82 8.66
CA LEU A 59 -1.25 10.39 9.67
C LEU A 59 -1.09 11.17 10.97
N LEU A 60 0.13 11.45 11.41
CA LEU A 60 0.39 12.26 12.59
C LEU A 60 -0.14 13.69 12.41
N ASP A 61 0.09 14.30 11.26
CA ASP A 61 -0.39 15.65 10.96
C ASP A 61 -1.92 15.70 10.91
N LEU A 62 -2.55 14.72 10.27
CA LEU A 62 -4.01 14.57 10.28
C LEU A 62 -4.52 14.40 11.72
N THR A 63 -3.87 13.58 12.53
CA THR A 63 -4.26 13.34 13.93
C THR A 63 -4.13 14.62 14.76
N LYS A 64 -3.03 15.36 14.62
CA LYS A 64 -2.82 16.66 15.29
C LYS A 64 -3.90 17.68 14.90
N SER A 65 -4.42 17.63 13.66
CA SER A 65 -5.45 18.55 13.18
C SER A 65 -6.83 18.36 13.84
N VAL A 66 -7.14 17.15 14.30
CA VAL A 66 -8.45 16.79 14.90
C VAL A 66 -8.38 16.57 16.40
N ALA A 67 -7.18 16.37 16.95
CA ALA A 67 -6.98 16.09 18.36
C ALA A 67 -7.14 17.34 19.24
N PRO A 68 -7.63 17.18 20.49
CA PRO A 68 -7.55 18.23 21.49
C PRO A 68 -6.11 18.72 21.68
N LYS A 69 -5.93 20.03 21.83
CA LYS A 69 -4.61 20.66 22.06
C LYS A 69 -3.89 20.17 23.33
N SER A 70 -4.61 19.52 24.24
CA SER A 70 -4.05 18.94 25.47
C SER A 70 -3.26 17.64 25.23
N ILE A 71 -3.40 17.01 24.06
CA ILE A 71 -2.69 15.78 23.73
C ILE A 71 -1.25 16.09 23.31
N ASN A 72 -0.30 15.45 23.97
CA ASN A 72 1.11 15.53 23.63
C ASN A 72 1.50 14.40 22.66
N PHE A 73 2.03 14.77 21.49
CA PHE A 73 2.46 13.85 20.44
C PHE A 73 3.98 13.66 20.34
N THR A 74 4.76 14.23 21.27
CA THR A 74 6.23 14.21 21.21
C THR A 74 6.79 12.81 21.12
N SER A 75 6.32 11.88 21.97
CA SER A 75 6.80 10.49 21.93
C SER A 75 6.49 9.80 20.60
N LEU A 76 5.34 10.10 19.99
CA LEU A 76 4.96 9.55 18.69
C LEU A 76 5.82 10.15 17.56
N GLN A 77 6.08 11.46 17.60
CA GLN A 77 6.99 12.11 16.65
C GLN A 77 8.39 11.48 16.72
N ILE A 78 8.95 11.32 17.93
CA ILE A 78 10.26 10.68 18.14
C ILE A 78 10.27 9.26 17.57
N ALA A 79 9.21 8.49 17.79
CA ALA A 79 9.12 7.13 17.26
C ALA A 79 9.09 7.10 15.72
N ILE A 80 8.39 8.05 15.08
CA ILE A 80 8.33 8.19 13.62
C ILE A 80 9.70 8.60 13.05
N ASP A 81 10.37 9.56 13.68
CA ASP A 81 11.70 10.01 13.27
C ASP A 81 12.72 8.87 13.40
N GLN A 82 12.65 8.10 14.51
CA GLN A 82 13.49 6.93 14.71
C GLN A 82 13.21 5.83 13.70
N PHE A 83 11.94 5.61 13.33
CA PHE A 83 11.57 4.68 12.27
C PHE A 83 12.24 5.03 10.95
N LYS A 84 12.30 6.32 10.58
CA LYS A 84 12.99 6.77 9.37
C LYS A 84 14.46 6.39 9.38
N ILE A 85 15.16 6.65 10.49
CA ILE A 85 16.59 6.34 10.62
C ILE A 85 16.82 4.85 10.39
N VAL A 86 16.03 4.00 11.04
CA VAL A 86 16.16 2.54 10.89
C VAL A 86 15.80 2.08 9.48
N ALA A 87 14.77 2.66 8.85
CA ALA A 87 14.38 2.34 7.48
C ALA A 87 15.47 2.73 6.46
N ASP A 88 16.12 3.88 6.63
CA ASP A 88 17.20 4.32 5.76
C ASP A 88 18.44 3.41 5.93
N GLN A 89 18.78 3.04 7.17
CA GLN A 89 19.86 2.07 7.45
C GLN A 89 19.58 0.69 6.85
N PHE A 90 18.32 0.23 6.92
CA PHE A 90 17.90 -1.03 6.32
C PHE A 90 18.11 -1.01 4.80
N ASN A 91 17.67 0.05 4.11
CA ASN A 91 17.86 0.20 2.67
C ASN A 91 19.34 0.23 2.28
N GLN A 92 20.18 0.95 3.06
CA GLN A 92 21.63 0.97 2.83
C GLN A 92 22.28 -0.42 2.96
N ARG A 93 21.85 -1.21 3.96
CA ARG A 93 22.36 -2.58 4.18
C ARG A 93 21.97 -3.52 3.04
N ILE A 94 20.74 -3.40 2.54
CA ILE A 94 20.29 -4.15 1.36
C ILE A 94 21.20 -3.84 0.18
N GLN A 95 21.41 -2.56 -0.16
CA GLN A 95 22.25 -2.19 -1.31
C GLN A 95 23.69 -2.70 -1.15
N THR A 96 24.28 -2.52 0.03
CA THR A 96 25.64 -3.02 0.31
C THR A 96 25.76 -4.54 0.20
N THR A 97 24.67 -5.29 0.46
CA THR A 97 24.66 -6.75 0.35
C THR A 97 24.56 -7.17 -1.12
N LEU A 98 23.72 -6.50 -1.90
CA LEU A 98 23.56 -6.73 -3.34
C LEU A 98 24.84 -6.35 -4.13
N ASP A 99 25.53 -5.27 -3.75
CA ASP A 99 26.78 -4.86 -4.41
C ASP A 99 27.94 -5.86 -4.21
N LYS A 100 27.82 -6.78 -3.25
CA LYS A 100 28.85 -7.77 -2.89
C LYS A 100 28.56 -9.19 -3.40
N SER A 101 27.36 -9.45 -3.91
CA SER A 101 26.92 -10.73 -4.48
C SER A 101 27.13 -10.77 -5.99
#